data_AF-A0A8X6MAG7-F1
#
_entry.id   AF-A0A8X6MAG7-F1
#
_cell.length_a   1.000
_cell.length_b   1.000
_cell.length_c   1.000
_cell.angle_alpha   90.00
_cell.angle_beta   90.00
_cell.angle_gamma   90.00
#
_symmetry.space_group_name_H-M   'P 1'
#
loop_
_entity.id
_entity.type
_entity.pdbx_description
1 polymer ?
#
loop_
_entity_poly.entity_id
_entity_poly.type
_entity_poly.pdbx_seq_one_letter_code
_entity_poly.pdbx_strand_id
1 'polypeptide(L)'
;LSPAAAAQIPERSLGLYLTLLEGVNDALLQWPFDKPFTLSVVDQQQGPEDALVSIDPSDSTVSQEACPESFWRPFGRNDACGSANALSYDQLYDRKFIRYGAILLKAVIFLEEIRPPRFASLTIEENYLSARFEWLVPDLQDKIRKVREGRLAFLDSEKFYLSSNGYRMMLRLYPEKGKGFVGLYAVLTKGAYDDELRWPFNHAYRLEVIPPGGRPTIQRTTHPGRGCPDIAFQKPDRELSEWSCGKGIWCGARHSSKKIAPFFREERHSSGTPSL
;
A
#
# COMPACT_ATOMS: atom_id res chain seq x y z
N LEU A 1 -37.75 34.99 -23.54
CA LEU A 1 -36.47 34.56 -24.15
C LEU A 1 -35.50 34.31 -23.01
N SER A 2 -35.39 33.05 -22.57
CA SER A 2 -34.40 32.64 -21.56
C SER A 2 -33.02 32.59 -22.24
N PRO A 3 -31.94 33.11 -21.63
CA PRO A 3 -30.62 32.97 -22.22
C PRO A 3 -30.26 31.48 -22.23
N ALA A 4 -29.96 30.97 -23.42
CA ALA A 4 -29.45 29.62 -23.61
C ALA A 4 -28.24 29.42 -22.70
N ALA A 5 -28.29 28.38 -21.87
CA ALA A 5 -27.14 27.91 -21.13
C ALA A 5 -26.01 27.68 -22.14
N ALA A 6 -24.92 28.45 -22.01
CA ALA A 6 -23.72 28.24 -22.78
C ALA A 6 -23.30 26.79 -22.54
N ALA A 7 -23.35 25.97 -23.59
CA ALA A 7 -22.83 24.62 -23.55
C ALA A 7 -21.34 24.74 -23.16
N GLN A 8 -21.00 24.22 -21.98
CA GLN A 8 -19.63 24.14 -21.50
C GLN A 8 -18.88 23.25 -22.49
N ILE A 9 -18.06 23.86 -23.34
CA ILE A 9 -17.18 23.13 -24.25
C ILE A 9 -16.31 22.26 -23.35
N PRO A 10 -16.27 20.93 -23.55
CA PRO A 10 -15.43 20.08 -22.72
C PRO A 10 -13.99 20.58 -22.84
N GLU A 11 -13.38 20.91 -21.70
CA GLU A 11 -11.97 21.26 -21.65
C GLU A 11 -11.17 20.16 -22.34
N ARG A 12 -10.48 20.53 -23.41
CA ARG A 12 -9.65 19.59 -24.16
C ARG A 12 -8.39 19.35 -23.35
N SER A 13 -8.15 18.09 -23.01
CA SER A 13 -6.99 17.68 -22.22
C SER A 13 -6.19 16.61 -22.95
N LEU A 14 -4.89 16.61 -22.71
CA LEU A 14 -3.97 15.55 -23.05
C LEU A 14 -3.95 14.54 -21.90
N GLY A 15 -4.13 13.26 -22.23
CA GLY A 15 -4.01 12.16 -21.28
C GLY A 15 -2.65 11.46 -21.36
N LEU A 16 -2.18 10.95 -20.23
CA LEU A 16 -0.97 10.11 -20.15
C LEU A 16 -1.35 8.76 -19.55
N TYR A 17 -0.93 7.69 -20.22
CA TYR A 17 -1.22 6.32 -19.80
C TYR A 17 -0.03 5.39 -20.01
N LEU A 18 0.10 4.40 -19.13
CA LEU A 18 1.05 3.31 -19.22
C LEU A 18 0.29 2.02 -19.53
N THR A 19 0.83 1.22 -20.44
CA THR A 19 0.29 -0.11 -20.78
C THR A 19 1.36 -1.16 -20.63
N LEU A 20 1.02 -2.28 -19.99
CA LEU A 20 1.87 -3.47 -19.95
C LEU A 20 1.62 -4.33 -21.20
N LEU A 21 2.70 -4.82 -21.78
CA LEU A 21 2.71 -5.64 -22.99
C LEU A 21 3.33 -6.99 -22.68
N GLU A 22 2.86 -8.02 -23.37
CA GLU A 22 3.41 -9.38 -23.22
C GLU A 22 4.89 -9.42 -23.58
N GLY A 23 5.67 -9.95 -22.64
CA GLY A 23 7.10 -10.15 -22.74
C GLY A 23 7.48 -11.63 -22.67
N VAL A 24 8.57 -11.99 -23.36
CA VAL A 24 9.10 -13.36 -23.36
C VAL A 24 9.52 -13.86 -21.97
N ASN A 25 9.84 -12.94 -21.07
CA ASN A 25 10.29 -13.23 -19.71
C ASN A 25 9.19 -13.11 -18.66
N ASP A 26 7.93 -12.88 -19.05
CA ASP A 26 6.85 -12.60 -18.09
C ASP A 26 6.63 -13.76 -17.10
N ALA A 27 6.94 -15.00 -17.50
CA ALA A 27 6.86 -16.14 -16.61
C ALA A 27 7.86 -16.09 -15.42
N LEU A 28 8.91 -15.27 -15.51
CA LEU A 28 9.95 -15.10 -14.50
C LEU A 28 9.76 -13.83 -13.65
N LEU A 29 8.84 -12.95 -14.06
CA LEU A 29 8.61 -11.67 -13.38
C LEU A 29 7.55 -11.81 -12.28
N GLN A 30 7.60 -10.88 -11.33
CA GLN A 30 6.57 -10.77 -10.30
C GLN A 30 5.31 -10.15 -10.90
N TRP A 31 4.16 -10.76 -10.61
CA TRP A 31 2.84 -10.28 -11.01
C TRP A 31 1.86 -10.32 -9.82
N PRO A 32 0.87 -9.41 -9.77
CA PRO A 32 0.69 -8.24 -10.64
C PRO A 32 1.85 -7.24 -10.53
N PHE A 33 2.02 -6.39 -11.56
CA PHE A 33 3.04 -5.34 -11.59
C PHE A 33 2.80 -4.36 -10.44
N ASP A 34 3.82 -4.17 -9.60
CA ASP A 34 3.70 -3.47 -8.31
C ASP A 34 4.59 -2.22 -8.21
N LYS A 35 5.28 -1.84 -9.30
CA LYS A 35 6.23 -0.72 -9.26
C LYS A 35 5.54 0.61 -9.51
N PRO A 36 5.70 1.60 -8.60
CA PRO A 36 5.13 2.91 -8.85
C PRO A 36 5.80 3.55 -10.08
N PHE A 37 5.07 4.41 -10.76
CA PHE A 37 5.57 5.11 -11.93
C PHE A 37 5.02 6.53 -12.03
N THR A 38 5.78 7.39 -12.70
CA THR A 38 5.39 8.75 -13.04
C THR A 38 5.52 8.96 -14.54
N LEU A 39 4.44 9.43 -15.17
CA LEU A 39 4.42 9.90 -16.55
C LEU A 39 4.44 11.43 -16.53
N SER A 40 5.16 12.05 -17.45
CA SER A 40 5.19 13.51 -17.54
C SER A 40 5.23 14.05 -18.96
N VAL A 41 4.62 15.23 -19.12
CA VAL A 41 4.88 16.15 -20.22
C VAL A 41 5.86 17.19 -19.70
N VAL A 42 7.04 17.25 -20.27
CA VAL A 42 8.14 18.09 -19.78
C VAL A 42 7.95 19.53 -20.24
N ASP A 43 7.96 20.48 -19.31
CA ASP A 43 8.01 21.91 -19.66
C ASP A 43 9.44 22.22 -20.13
N GLN A 44 9.62 22.55 -21.41
CA GLN A 44 10.93 22.69 -22.03
C GLN A 44 11.61 24.06 -21.73
N GLN A 45 11.18 24.72 -20.65
CA GLN A 45 11.80 25.88 -20.00
C GLN A 45 12.75 25.47 -18.86
N GLN A 46 13.53 26.42 -18.32
CA GLN A 46 14.29 26.16 -17.10
C GLN A 46 13.36 26.22 -15.88
N GLY A 47 12.90 25.07 -15.38
CA GLY A 47 12.09 24.95 -14.16
C GLY A 47 11.38 23.60 -14.04
N PRO A 48 10.93 23.17 -12.84
CA PRO A 48 10.40 21.82 -12.61
C PRO A 48 8.87 21.71 -12.81
N GLU A 49 8.27 22.52 -13.69
CA GLU A 49 6.81 22.62 -13.84
C GLU A 49 6.26 21.62 -14.88
N ASP A 50 6.78 20.40 -14.85
CA ASP A 50 6.28 19.30 -15.68
C ASP A 50 4.83 18.97 -15.29
N ALA A 51 4.00 18.63 -16.27
CA ALA A 51 2.69 18.06 -15.99
C ALA A 51 2.85 16.57 -15.67
N LEU A 52 2.48 16.15 -14.46
CA LEU A 52 2.79 14.83 -13.90
C LEU A 52 1.52 14.00 -13.67
N VAL A 53 1.62 12.70 -13.98
CA VAL A 53 0.67 11.66 -13.58
C VAL A 53 1.45 10.61 -12.81
N SER A 54 1.23 10.51 -11.50
CA SER A 54 1.87 9.50 -10.66
C SER A 54 0.85 8.45 -10.24
N ILE A 55 1.24 7.18 -10.40
CA ILE A 55 0.40 6.03 -10.11
C ILE A 55 1.20 5.05 -9.26
N ASP A 56 0.58 4.54 -8.20
CA ASP A 56 1.11 3.46 -7.37
C ASP A 56 0.23 2.23 -7.54
N PRO A 57 0.66 1.21 -8.31
CA PRO A 57 -0.10 -0.03 -8.50
C PRO A 57 -0.34 -0.82 -7.20
N SER A 58 0.43 -0.56 -6.14
CA SER A 58 0.24 -1.20 -4.84
C SER A 58 -0.90 -0.61 -4.02
N ASP A 59 -1.40 0.57 -4.40
CA ASP A 59 -2.60 1.16 -3.80
C ASP A 59 -3.85 0.37 -4.24
N SER A 60 -4.63 -0.10 -3.25
CA SER A 60 -5.85 -0.86 -3.50
C SER A 60 -6.90 -0.07 -4.28
N THR A 61 -6.98 1.25 -4.07
CA THR A 61 -7.92 2.11 -4.80
C THR A 61 -7.54 2.24 -6.27
N VAL A 62 -6.24 2.28 -6.56
CA VAL A 62 -5.73 2.31 -7.93
C VAL A 62 -5.99 0.97 -8.62
N SER A 63 -5.60 -0.14 -7.98
CA SER A 63 -5.67 -1.47 -8.58
C SER A 63 -7.09 -2.04 -8.69
N GLN A 64 -8.03 -1.63 -7.84
CA GLN A 64 -9.41 -2.14 -7.85
C GLN A 64 -10.42 -1.19 -8.51
N GLU A 65 -10.24 0.14 -8.38
CA GLU A 65 -11.22 1.11 -8.86
C GLU A 65 -10.72 1.88 -10.08
N ALA A 66 -9.54 2.50 -10.01
CA ALA A 66 -9.09 3.41 -11.06
C ALA A 66 -8.58 2.68 -12.31
N CYS A 67 -7.85 1.59 -12.11
CA CYS A 67 -7.18 0.82 -13.15
C CYS A 67 -7.34 -0.69 -12.91
N PRO A 68 -8.59 -1.19 -12.87
CA PRO A 68 -8.84 -2.60 -12.67
C PRO A 68 -8.14 -3.42 -13.75
N GLU A 69 -7.56 -4.54 -13.35
CA GLU A 69 -6.89 -5.53 -14.20
C GLU A 69 -5.66 -5.03 -15.00
N SER A 70 -5.35 -3.73 -15.01
CA SER A 70 -4.32 -3.12 -15.86
C SER A 70 -2.91 -3.63 -15.55
N PHE A 71 -2.69 -4.15 -14.35
CA PHE A 71 -1.39 -4.56 -13.83
C PHE A 71 -1.19 -6.08 -13.78
N TRP A 72 -2.14 -6.88 -14.25
CA TRP A 72 -1.94 -8.34 -14.33
C TRP A 72 -0.89 -8.70 -15.38
N ARG A 73 -0.43 -9.95 -15.31
CA ARG A 73 0.44 -10.51 -16.35
C ARG A 73 -0.24 -10.36 -17.72
N PRO A 74 0.36 -9.62 -18.66
CA PRO A 74 -0.28 -9.34 -19.93
C PRO A 74 -0.34 -10.59 -20.80
N PHE A 75 -1.46 -10.70 -21.53
CA PHE A 75 -1.63 -11.59 -22.67
C PHE A 75 -1.89 -10.71 -23.89
N GLY A 76 -0.88 -10.52 -24.72
CA GLY A 76 -0.81 -9.44 -25.71
C GLY A 76 -0.65 -8.06 -25.08
N ARG A 77 -1.75 -7.47 -24.62
CA ARG A 77 -1.81 -6.07 -24.16
C ARG A 77 -2.91 -5.86 -23.11
N ASN A 78 -2.56 -5.22 -22.00
CA ASN A 78 -3.53 -4.82 -20.97
C ASN A 78 -4.22 -3.49 -21.29
N ASP A 79 -5.29 -3.20 -20.54
CA ASP A 79 -5.83 -1.86 -20.44
C ASP A 79 -4.79 -0.89 -19.87
N ALA A 80 -4.87 0.37 -20.31
CA ALA A 80 -3.90 1.39 -19.96
C ALA A 80 -4.31 2.09 -18.66
N CYS A 81 -3.36 2.26 -17.73
CA CYS A 81 -3.57 3.00 -16.50
C CYS A 81 -2.90 4.37 -16.54
N GLY A 82 -3.60 5.41 -16.10
CA GLY A 82 -3.12 6.78 -16.14
C GLY A 82 -4.21 7.80 -15.89
N SER A 83 -4.09 8.99 -16.48
CA SER A 83 -5.06 10.07 -16.33
C SER A 83 -5.41 10.67 -17.69
N ALA A 84 -6.71 10.88 -17.93
CA ALA A 84 -7.21 11.59 -19.11
C ALA A 84 -6.91 13.10 -19.06
N ASN A 85 -6.71 13.63 -17.87
CA ASN A 85 -6.59 15.06 -17.58
C ASN A 85 -5.18 15.39 -17.08
N ALA A 86 -4.15 14.91 -17.80
CA ALA A 86 -2.77 15.15 -17.40
C ALA A 86 -2.35 16.60 -17.64
N LEU A 87 -2.81 17.21 -18.74
CA LEU A 87 -2.48 18.58 -19.13
C LEU A 87 -3.60 19.18 -19.98
N SER A 88 -4.11 20.36 -19.65
CA SER A 88 -5.12 21.02 -20.50
C SER A 88 -4.48 21.61 -21.77
N TYR A 89 -5.25 21.77 -22.84
CA TYR A 89 -4.77 22.39 -24.07
C TYR A 89 -4.35 23.84 -23.87
N ASP A 90 -5.03 24.58 -22.99
CA ASP A 90 -4.65 25.96 -22.66
C ASP A 90 -3.25 25.99 -22.04
N GLN A 91 -2.99 25.12 -21.06
CA GLN A 91 -1.66 24.98 -20.47
C GLN A 91 -0.60 24.51 -21.48
N LEU A 92 -0.98 23.59 -22.38
CA LEU A 92 -0.10 23.05 -23.42
C LEU A 92 0.42 24.16 -24.35
N TYR A 93 -0.42 25.14 -24.70
CA TYR A 93 -0.06 26.25 -25.61
C TYR A 93 0.46 27.49 -24.90
N ASP A 94 0.05 27.75 -23.65
CA ASP A 94 0.51 28.91 -22.87
C ASP A 94 1.95 28.73 -22.36
N ARG A 95 2.37 27.49 -22.13
CA ARG A 95 3.73 27.15 -21.66
C ARG A 95 4.60 26.59 -22.78
N LYS A 96 5.85 26.24 -22.48
CA LYS A 96 6.81 25.70 -23.48
C LYS A 96 6.86 24.18 -23.46
N PHE A 97 5.71 23.52 -23.28
CA PHE A 97 5.59 22.08 -23.48
C PHE A 97 5.83 21.68 -24.94
N ILE A 98 5.42 22.53 -25.90
CA ILE A 98 5.72 22.37 -27.32
C ILE A 98 6.88 23.30 -27.69
N ARG A 99 7.97 22.72 -28.20
CA ARG A 99 9.13 23.47 -28.72
C ARG A 99 9.54 22.93 -30.08
N TYR A 100 9.63 23.81 -31.08
CA TYR A 100 9.90 23.44 -32.48
C TYR A 100 8.93 22.36 -33.04
N GLY A 101 7.66 22.39 -32.60
CA GLY A 101 6.66 21.39 -32.98
C GLY A 101 6.80 20.03 -32.30
N ALA A 102 7.70 19.88 -31.32
CA ALA A 102 7.91 18.64 -30.57
C ALA A 102 7.50 18.79 -29.11
N ILE A 103 6.96 17.71 -28.55
CA ILE A 103 6.66 17.53 -27.12
C ILE A 103 7.64 16.51 -26.56
N LEU A 104 8.14 16.75 -25.35
CA LEU A 104 8.97 15.80 -24.62
C LEU A 104 8.14 15.07 -23.57
N LEU A 105 8.04 13.75 -23.71
CA LEU A 105 7.37 12.86 -22.76
C LEU A 105 8.41 12.07 -21.98
N LYS A 106 8.21 11.93 -20.68
CA LYS A 106 9.11 11.19 -19.79
C LYS A 106 8.29 10.18 -19.00
N ALA A 107 8.81 8.96 -18.90
CA ALA A 107 8.30 7.93 -18.01
C ALA A 107 9.41 7.55 -17.02
N VAL A 108 9.06 7.48 -15.74
CA VAL A 108 9.94 7.05 -14.66
C VAL A 108 9.27 5.87 -13.97
N ILE A 109 9.91 4.70 -14.01
CA ILE A 109 9.45 3.51 -13.30
C ILE A 109 10.40 3.30 -12.11
N PHE A 110 9.84 3.28 -10.91
CA PHE A 110 10.60 3.11 -9.67
C PHE A 110 10.78 1.62 -9.39
N LEU A 111 11.90 1.05 -9.87
CA LEU A 111 12.18 -0.39 -9.81
C LEU A 111 12.41 -0.90 -8.39
N GLU A 112 13.06 -0.11 -7.54
CA GLU A 112 13.36 -0.44 -6.15
C GLU A 112 13.22 0.82 -5.28
N GLU A 113 12.70 0.67 -4.06
CA GLU A 113 12.63 1.76 -3.10
C GLU A 113 14.02 2.00 -2.48
N ILE A 114 14.89 2.74 -3.18
CA ILE A 114 16.21 3.20 -2.69
C ILE A 114 16.07 4.53 -1.93
N ARG A 115 14.93 4.79 -1.28
CA ARG A 115 14.92 5.78 -0.18
C ARG A 115 15.74 5.17 0.96
N PRO A 116 16.48 5.94 1.77
CA PRO A 116 17.16 5.36 2.92
C PRO A 116 16.12 4.53 3.68
N PRO A 117 16.34 3.21 3.82
CA PRO A 117 15.34 2.34 4.38
C PRO A 117 14.94 2.93 5.74
N ARG A 118 13.63 3.01 6.02
CA ARG A 118 13.22 3.45 7.35
C ARG A 118 13.68 2.39 8.32
N PHE A 119 14.43 2.80 9.33
CA PHE A 119 14.84 1.91 10.41
C PHE A 119 13.99 2.21 11.63
N ALA A 120 13.67 1.16 12.37
CA ALA A 120 13.25 1.32 13.75
C ALA A 120 14.38 2.01 14.53
N SER A 121 14.02 2.90 15.45
CA SER A 121 14.95 3.49 16.39
C SER A 121 15.44 2.41 17.35
N LEU A 122 16.75 2.28 17.51
CA LEU A 122 17.31 1.36 18.50
C LEU A 122 17.27 2.01 19.89
N THR A 123 16.54 1.38 20.81
CA THR A 123 16.40 1.80 22.21
C THR A 123 16.90 0.69 23.13
N ILE A 124 17.21 1.04 24.38
CA ILE A 124 17.49 0.06 25.43
C ILE A 124 16.27 -0.01 26.33
N GLU A 125 15.62 -1.18 26.41
CA GLU A 125 14.46 -1.43 27.27
C GLU A 125 14.74 -2.66 28.14
N GLU A 126 14.61 -2.56 29.46
CA GLU A 126 14.78 -3.69 30.39
C GLU A 126 16.10 -4.48 30.18
N ASN A 127 17.20 -3.77 29.84
CA ASN A 127 18.52 -4.31 29.48
C ASN A 127 18.58 -5.08 28.13
N TYR A 128 17.58 -4.95 27.28
CA TYR A 128 17.60 -5.46 25.90
C TYR A 128 17.76 -4.31 24.91
N LEU A 129 18.54 -4.54 23.84
CA LEU A 129 18.50 -3.70 22.66
C LEU A 129 17.21 -4.00 21.91
N SER A 130 16.37 -2.97 21.75
CA SER A 130 15.02 -3.07 21.21
C SER A 130 14.88 -2.17 19.98
N ALA A 131 14.34 -2.73 18.90
CA ALA A 131 13.94 -1.97 17.73
C ALA A 131 12.54 -1.36 17.97
N ARG A 132 12.45 -0.03 18.02
CA ARG A 132 11.21 0.71 18.26
C ARG A 132 10.76 1.45 17.01
N PHE A 133 9.53 1.17 16.56
CA PHE A 133 8.88 1.87 15.46
C PHE A 133 7.59 2.53 15.95
N GLU A 134 7.39 3.78 15.54
CA GLU A 134 6.22 4.59 15.92
C GLU A 134 5.45 4.98 14.66
N TRP A 135 4.14 4.72 14.67
CA TRP A 135 3.25 4.99 13.54
C TRP A 135 2.12 5.93 13.96
N LEU A 136 2.10 7.12 13.37
CA LEU A 136 1.01 8.08 13.52
C LEU A 136 -0.01 7.85 12.42
N VAL A 137 -1.27 7.62 12.80
CA VAL A 137 -2.39 7.48 11.85
C VAL A 137 -3.19 8.79 11.82
N PRO A 138 -2.96 9.67 10.84
CA PRO A 138 -3.78 10.88 10.69
C PRO A 138 -5.20 10.54 10.25
N ASP A 139 -6.13 11.46 10.51
CA ASP A 139 -7.53 11.41 10.05
C ASP A 139 -8.25 10.09 10.35
N LEU A 140 -7.96 9.51 11.52
CA LEU A 140 -8.47 8.18 11.90
C LEU A 140 -9.99 8.07 11.80
N GLN A 141 -10.74 9.14 12.05
CA GLN A 141 -12.21 9.14 11.94
C GLN A 141 -12.71 8.96 10.50
N ASP A 142 -12.06 9.61 9.53
CA ASP A 142 -12.37 9.41 8.11
C ASP A 142 -12.06 7.97 7.69
N LYS A 143 -10.91 7.44 8.13
CA LYS A 143 -10.50 6.06 7.85
C LYS A 143 -11.47 5.05 8.45
N ILE A 144 -11.95 5.26 9.68
CA ILE A 144 -12.98 4.43 10.32
C ILE A 144 -14.27 4.47 9.50
N ARG A 145 -14.72 5.66 9.07
CA ARG A 145 -15.91 5.79 8.23
C ARG A 145 -15.78 4.98 6.94
N LYS A 146 -14.65 5.12 6.23
CA LYS A 146 -14.36 4.34 5.01
C LYS A 146 -14.37 2.84 5.26
N VAL A 147 -13.85 2.38 6.40
CA VAL A 147 -13.92 0.96 6.79
C VAL A 147 -15.36 0.50 7.02
N ARG A 148 -16.19 1.29 7.71
CA ARG A 148 -17.62 0.99 7.92
C ARG A 148 -18.42 0.94 6.63
N GLU A 149 -18.06 1.77 5.66
CA GLU A 149 -18.65 1.81 4.32
C GLU A 149 -18.16 0.67 3.41
N GLY A 150 -17.21 -0.14 3.87
CA GLY A 150 -16.62 -1.24 3.10
C GLY A 150 -15.59 -0.80 2.05
N ARG A 151 -15.19 0.48 2.05
CA ARG A 151 -14.20 1.06 1.11
C ARG A 151 -12.75 0.81 1.52
N LEU A 152 -12.52 0.43 2.78
CA LEU A 152 -11.20 0.07 3.30
C LEU A 152 -11.34 -1.17 4.21
N ALA A 153 -10.42 -2.12 4.12
CA ALA A 153 -10.41 -3.29 4.99
C ALA A 153 -9.54 -3.11 6.24
N PHE A 154 -8.39 -2.45 6.07
CA PHE A 154 -7.38 -2.19 7.09
C PHE A 154 -6.52 -1.00 6.67
N LEU A 155 -5.62 -0.60 7.57
CA LEU A 155 -4.61 0.42 7.36
C LEU A 155 -3.24 -0.20 7.57
N ASP A 156 -2.28 0.19 6.74
CA ASP A 156 -0.92 -0.31 6.79
C ASP A 156 0.06 0.85 7.05
N SER A 157 1.09 0.61 7.87
CA SER A 157 2.18 1.56 8.07
C SER A 157 3.18 1.51 6.92
N GLU A 158 4.13 2.45 6.91
CA GLU A 158 5.31 2.26 6.06
C GLU A 158 6.09 1.01 6.49
N LYS A 159 6.85 0.44 5.54
CA LYS A 159 7.78 -0.65 5.80
C LYS A 159 9.02 -0.11 6.51
N PHE A 160 9.54 -0.85 7.47
CA PHE A 160 10.74 -0.48 8.22
C PHE A 160 11.60 -1.69 8.55
N TYR A 161 12.91 -1.49 8.63
CA TYR A 161 13.86 -2.49 9.06
C TYR A 161 14.10 -2.43 10.58
N LEU A 162 14.25 -3.59 11.21
CA LEU A 162 14.55 -3.67 12.65
C LEU A 162 15.99 -3.22 12.99
N SER A 163 16.91 -3.35 12.03
CA SER A 163 18.33 -2.97 12.12
C SER A 163 18.92 -2.82 10.72
N SER A 164 20.15 -2.30 10.60
CA SER A 164 20.84 -2.04 9.32
C SER A 164 20.76 -3.20 8.31
N ASN A 165 20.97 -4.43 8.77
CA ASN A 165 20.85 -5.67 7.99
C ASN A 165 19.80 -6.61 8.60
N GLY A 166 18.66 -6.06 9.05
CA GLY A 166 17.64 -6.79 9.82
C GLY A 166 16.43 -7.23 9.00
N TYR A 167 15.45 -7.82 9.69
CA TYR A 167 14.14 -8.12 9.10
C TYR A 167 13.39 -6.84 8.72
N ARG A 168 12.65 -6.88 7.61
CA ARG A 168 11.73 -5.81 7.19
C ARG A 168 10.31 -6.10 7.66
N MET A 169 9.68 -5.14 8.30
CA MET A 169 8.36 -5.26 8.91
C MET A 169 7.45 -4.08 8.54
N MET A 170 6.17 -4.25 8.80
CA MET A 170 5.17 -3.19 8.82
C MET A 170 4.09 -3.50 9.87
N LEU A 171 3.32 -2.49 10.25
CA LEU A 171 2.16 -2.63 11.12
C LEU A 171 0.86 -2.60 10.29
N ARG A 172 -0.09 -3.46 10.66
CA ARG A 172 -1.45 -3.49 10.10
C ARG A 172 -2.47 -3.22 11.19
N LEU A 173 -3.25 -2.16 11.02
CA LEU A 173 -4.33 -1.75 11.91
C LEU A 173 -5.68 -2.07 11.27
N TYR A 174 -6.50 -2.83 11.99
CA TYR A 174 -7.92 -2.96 11.76
C TYR A 174 -8.63 -2.00 12.71
N PRO A 175 -9.00 -0.79 12.26
CA PRO A 175 -9.59 0.20 13.16
C PRO A 175 -11.04 -0.16 13.53
N GLU A 176 -11.75 -0.95 12.70
CA GLU A 176 -13.08 -1.47 13.02
C GLU A 176 -13.44 -2.75 12.24
N LYS A 177 -12.96 -3.92 12.67
CA LYS A 177 -13.36 -5.22 12.08
C LYS A 177 -14.64 -5.75 12.76
N GLY A 178 -15.75 -5.04 12.56
CA GLY A 178 -17.02 -5.22 13.28
C GLY A 178 -17.18 -4.25 14.45
N LYS A 179 -18.42 -4.10 14.97
CA LYS A 179 -18.77 -3.05 15.95
C LYS A 179 -17.86 -3.05 17.17
N GLY A 180 -16.96 -2.08 17.26
CA GLY A 180 -16.04 -1.91 18.39
C GLY A 180 -14.81 -2.82 18.37
N PHE A 181 -14.54 -3.61 17.32
CA PHE A 181 -13.29 -4.37 17.26
C PHE A 181 -12.14 -3.52 16.74
N VAL A 182 -11.06 -3.38 17.53
CA VAL A 182 -9.80 -2.77 17.09
C VAL A 182 -8.69 -3.80 17.17
N GLY A 183 -7.88 -3.95 16.13
CA GLY A 183 -6.74 -4.88 16.16
C GLY A 183 -5.48 -4.35 15.51
N LEU A 184 -4.34 -4.61 16.12
CA LEU A 184 -3.01 -4.25 15.64
C LEU A 184 -2.18 -5.50 15.44
N TYR A 185 -1.54 -5.60 14.28
CA TYR A 185 -0.78 -6.76 13.84
C TYR A 185 0.57 -6.35 13.28
N ALA A 186 1.58 -7.19 13.52
CA ALA A 186 2.86 -7.10 12.86
C ALA A 186 2.86 -8.02 11.63
N VAL A 187 3.44 -7.52 10.54
CA VAL A 187 3.58 -8.23 9.27
C VAL A 187 5.06 -8.23 8.89
N LEU A 188 5.65 -9.40 8.66
CA LEU A 188 6.97 -9.53 8.06
C LEU A 188 6.84 -9.30 6.55
N THR A 189 7.72 -8.54 5.93
CA THR A 189 7.70 -8.26 4.48
C THR A 189 9.03 -8.64 3.88
N LYS A 190 9.06 -8.98 2.58
CA LYS A 190 10.31 -9.32 1.89
C LYS A 190 11.34 -8.19 2.03
N GLY A 191 12.45 -8.44 2.69
CA GLY A 191 13.57 -7.53 2.87
C GLY A 191 14.74 -7.83 1.94
N ALA A 192 15.63 -6.84 1.76
CA ALA A 192 16.85 -6.99 0.97
C ALA A 192 17.86 -7.98 1.59
N TYR A 193 17.75 -8.23 2.89
CA TYR A 193 18.68 -9.08 3.66
C TYR A 193 18.12 -10.46 3.98
N ASP A 194 16.93 -10.80 3.47
CA ASP A 194 16.20 -12.02 3.90
C ASP A 194 16.95 -13.32 3.63
N ASP A 195 17.87 -13.35 2.66
CA ASP A 195 18.72 -14.50 2.34
C ASP A 195 19.82 -14.75 3.39
N GLU A 196 20.21 -13.71 4.13
CA GLU A 196 21.24 -13.78 5.18
C GLU A 196 20.64 -13.96 6.59
N LEU A 197 19.34 -13.71 6.72
CA LEU A 197 18.62 -13.77 8.00
C LEU A 197 18.20 -15.20 8.36
N ARG A 198 18.04 -15.43 9.67
CA ARG A 198 17.54 -16.71 10.19
C ARG A 198 16.02 -16.79 10.01
N TRP A 199 15.53 -17.93 9.54
CA TRP A 199 14.10 -18.19 9.45
C TRP A 199 13.74 -19.51 10.16
N PRO A 200 12.53 -19.63 10.74
CA PRO A 200 11.50 -18.59 10.88
C PRO A 200 11.91 -17.47 11.86
N PHE A 201 11.27 -16.31 11.74
CA PHE A 201 11.46 -15.17 12.63
C PHE A 201 11.22 -15.58 14.09
N ASN A 202 12.20 -15.31 14.95
CA ASN A 202 12.25 -15.85 16.30
C ASN A 202 12.37 -14.78 17.40
N HIS A 203 12.22 -13.50 17.06
CA HIS A 203 12.27 -12.42 18.04
C HIS A 203 10.90 -12.17 18.67
N ALA A 204 10.87 -11.98 19.99
CA ALA A 204 9.67 -11.50 20.66
C ALA A 204 9.44 -10.03 20.33
N TYR A 205 8.20 -9.62 20.19
CA TYR A 205 7.86 -8.22 19.91
C TYR A 205 6.62 -7.80 20.69
N ARG A 206 6.54 -6.50 20.99
CA ARG A 206 5.44 -5.90 21.75
C ARG A 206 4.67 -4.96 20.83
N LEU A 207 3.35 -5.13 20.76
CA LEU A 207 2.44 -4.23 20.03
C LEU A 207 1.64 -3.39 21.00
N GLU A 208 1.59 -2.09 20.73
CA GLU A 208 0.93 -1.10 21.58
C GLU A 208 0.07 -0.13 20.74
N VAL A 209 -1.15 0.14 21.20
CA VAL A 209 -1.99 1.22 20.67
C VAL A 209 -2.14 2.26 21.76
N ILE A 210 -1.53 3.42 21.54
CA ILE A 210 -1.47 4.51 22.50
C ILE A 210 -2.46 5.60 22.05
N PRO A 211 -3.56 5.85 22.81
CA PRO A 211 -4.46 6.96 22.54
C PRO A 211 -3.80 8.29 22.96
N PRO A 212 -4.35 9.45 22.54
CA PRO A 212 -3.80 10.77 22.89
C PRO A 212 -3.64 11.02 24.40
N GLY A 213 -4.40 10.32 25.26
CA GLY A 213 -4.28 10.39 26.73
C GLY A 213 -3.14 9.55 27.34
N GLY A 214 -2.28 8.94 26.52
CA GLY A 214 -0.99 8.35 26.93
C GLY A 214 -1.03 6.93 27.53
N ARG A 215 -2.19 6.39 27.88
CA ARG A 215 -2.29 5.02 28.41
C ARG A 215 -2.64 4.01 27.31
N PRO A 216 -1.78 3.01 27.03
CA PRO A 216 -2.02 2.07 25.93
C PRO A 216 -3.31 1.29 26.14
N THR A 217 -4.20 1.33 25.16
CA THR A 217 -5.48 0.61 25.17
C THR A 217 -5.32 -0.84 24.70
N ILE A 218 -4.33 -1.08 23.82
CA ILE A 218 -3.87 -2.41 23.47
C ILE A 218 -2.40 -2.47 23.86
N GLN A 219 -2.03 -3.50 24.62
CA GLN A 219 -0.64 -3.88 24.88
C GLN A 219 -0.55 -5.40 24.86
N ARG A 220 0.35 -5.96 24.04
CA ARG A 220 0.65 -7.39 24.05
C ARG A 220 2.04 -7.68 23.51
N THR A 221 2.77 -8.47 24.29
CA THR A 221 3.95 -9.17 23.85
C THR A 221 3.55 -10.46 23.14
N THR A 222 4.11 -10.66 21.96
CA THR A 222 4.01 -11.86 21.16
C THR A 222 5.36 -12.56 21.16
N HIS A 223 5.33 -13.88 21.32
CA HIS A 223 6.49 -14.75 21.14
C HIS A 223 6.19 -15.68 19.97
N PRO A 224 7.04 -15.71 18.92
CA PRO A 224 6.95 -16.72 17.86
C PRO A 224 6.87 -18.13 18.43
N GLY A 225 6.01 -18.98 17.85
CA GLY A 225 5.72 -20.34 18.37
C GLY A 225 4.71 -20.41 19.52
N ARG A 226 4.14 -19.28 20.00
CA ARG A 226 3.06 -19.29 21.01
C ARG A 226 1.86 -18.44 20.60
N GLY A 227 0.78 -19.11 20.23
CA GLY A 227 -0.53 -18.49 20.04
C GLY A 227 -0.71 -17.72 18.74
N CYS A 228 0.27 -17.76 17.83
CA CYS A 228 0.17 -17.33 16.44
C CYS A 228 0.57 -18.46 15.49
N PRO A 229 0.00 -18.51 14.28
CA PRO A 229 0.33 -19.55 13.32
C PRO A 229 1.77 -19.36 12.82
N ASP A 230 2.51 -20.45 12.68
CA ASP A 230 3.94 -20.41 12.30
C ASP A 230 4.17 -19.76 10.94
N ILE A 231 3.19 -19.83 10.03
CA ILE A 231 3.24 -19.21 8.71
C ILE A 231 3.40 -17.67 8.77
N ALA A 232 2.95 -17.02 9.85
CA ALA A 232 3.15 -15.58 10.05
C ALA A 232 4.62 -15.20 10.36
N PHE A 233 5.46 -16.19 10.62
CA PHE A 233 6.88 -16.02 10.96
C PHE A 233 7.83 -16.63 9.92
N GLN A 234 7.29 -17.24 8.86
CA GLN A 234 8.13 -17.79 7.78
C GLN A 234 8.72 -16.68 6.91
N LYS A 235 9.75 -17.04 6.14
CA LYS A 235 10.39 -16.14 5.18
C LYS A 235 9.35 -15.65 4.15
N PRO A 236 9.15 -14.33 3.99
CA PRO A 236 8.27 -13.80 2.97
C PRO A 236 8.80 -14.14 1.57
N ASP A 237 7.94 -14.71 0.73
CA ASP A 237 8.21 -14.95 -0.69
C ASP A 237 7.78 -13.77 -1.57
N ARG A 238 6.90 -12.90 -1.05
CA ARG A 238 6.30 -11.74 -1.73
C ARG A 238 6.45 -10.44 -0.94
N GLU A 239 6.30 -9.31 -1.62
CA GLU A 239 6.36 -7.98 -0.97
C GLU A 239 5.25 -7.78 0.09
N LEU A 240 4.05 -8.29 -0.19
CA LEU A 240 2.92 -8.29 0.72
C LEU A 240 2.75 -9.68 1.33
N SER A 241 3.02 -9.82 2.63
CA SER A 241 2.68 -11.04 3.34
C SER A 241 1.21 -11.04 3.73
N GLU A 242 0.50 -12.09 3.32
CA GLU A 242 -0.91 -12.30 3.69
C GLU A 242 -1.06 -12.60 5.19
N TRP A 243 -0.01 -13.15 5.80
CA TRP A 243 -0.01 -13.60 7.18
C TRP A 243 0.54 -12.55 8.13
N SER A 244 -0.17 -12.37 9.24
CA SER A 244 0.18 -11.41 10.27
C SER A 244 -0.09 -12.00 11.66
N CYS A 245 0.62 -11.50 12.66
CA CYS A 245 0.39 -11.89 14.04
C CYS A 245 0.27 -10.66 14.94
N GLY A 246 -0.77 -10.65 15.77
CA GLY A 246 -1.17 -9.48 16.52
C GLY A 246 -2.30 -9.73 17.50
N LYS A 247 -2.95 -8.65 17.93
CA LYS A 247 -4.06 -8.69 18.88
C LYS A 247 -5.19 -7.77 18.47
N GLY A 248 -6.40 -8.28 18.56
CA GLY A 248 -7.63 -7.48 18.57
C GLY A 248 -8.32 -7.45 19.93
N ILE A 249 -9.12 -6.42 20.17
CA ILE A 249 -10.01 -6.24 21.32
C ILE A 249 -11.39 -5.77 20.86
N TRP A 250 -12.44 -6.11 21.62
CA TRP A 250 -13.79 -5.57 21.43
C TRP A 250 -14.08 -4.48 22.47
N CYS A 251 -14.41 -3.29 21.98
CA CYS A 251 -14.86 -2.13 22.74
C CYS A 251 -16.40 -2.11 22.75
N GLY A 252 -17.02 -3.08 23.42
CA GLY A 252 -18.47 -3.20 23.52
C GLY A 252 -18.95 -4.15 24.61
N ALA A 253 -19.58 -3.59 25.65
CA ALA A 253 -20.26 -4.20 26.80
C ALA A 253 -19.44 -5.04 27.81
N ARG A 254 -19.75 -4.80 29.09
CA ARG A 254 -19.17 -5.44 30.30
C ARG A 254 -19.27 -6.97 30.21
N HIS A 255 -18.23 -7.63 30.74
CA HIS A 255 -18.08 -9.08 30.91
C HIS A 255 -17.84 -9.91 29.64
N SER A 256 -16.58 -9.91 29.19
CA SER A 256 -15.78 -11.13 28.98
C SER A 256 -14.70 -10.83 27.93
N SER A 257 -13.46 -10.60 28.38
CA SER A 257 -12.28 -10.60 27.51
C SER A 257 -12.05 -12.00 26.94
N LYS A 258 -12.80 -12.40 25.92
CA LYS A 258 -12.52 -13.64 25.18
C LYS A 258 -11.29 -13.40 24.31
N LYS A 259 -10.19 -14.10 24.63
CA LYS A 259 -9.03 -14.26 23.75
C LYS A 259 -9.51 -14.99 22.49
N ILE A 260 -9.39 -14.36 21.32
CA ILE A 260 -9.59 -15.04 20.05
C ILE A 260 -8.22 -15.32 19.46
N ALA A 261 -8.03 -16.57 19.01
CA ALA A 261 -6.83 -17.01 18.29
C ALA A 261 -6.71 -16.26 16.94
N PRO A 262 -5.50 -15.97 16.47
CA PRO A 262 -5.30 -15.42 15.13
C PRO A 262 -5.75 -16.45 14.11
N PHE A 263 -6.89 -16.18 13.47
CA PHE A 263 -7.39 -16.94 12.34
C PHE A 263 -7.52 -15.97 11.17
N PHE A 264 -6.65 -16.11 10.18
CA PHE A 264 -6.82 -15.56 8.84
C PHE A 264 -7.19 -16.73 7.92
N ARG A 265 -8.31 -16.58 7.21
CA ARG A 265 -8.75 -17.49 6.15
C ARG A 265 -9.01 -16.65 4.91
N GLU A 266 -8.31 -17.04 3.85
CA GLU A 266 -8.63 -16.93 2.42
C GLU A 266 -10.06 -16.46 2.12
N GLU A 267 -10.18 -15.27 1.54
CA GLU A 267 -11.35 -14.95 0.72
C GLU A 267 -11.28 -15.87 -0.50
N ARG A 268 -12.00 -16.98 -0.44
CA ARG A 268 -12.32 -17.75 -1.64
C ARG A 268 -13.14 -16.83 -2.54
N HIS A 269 -12.52 -16.32 -3.60
CA HIS A 269 -13.28 -15.97 -4.79
C HIS A 269 -14.07 -17.20 -5.20
N SER A 270 -15.39 -17.12 -5.05
CA SER A 270 -16.30 -18.09 -5.64
C SER A 270 -16.20 -17.96 -7.15
N SER A 271 -15.32 -18.74 -7.75
CA SER A 271 -15.43 -19.12 -9.15
C SER A 271 -16.68 -19.97 -9.30
N GLY A 272 -17.81 -19.32 -9.58
CA GLY A 272 -18.98 -19.99 -10.11
C GLY A 272 -18.65 -20.50 -11.51
N THR A 273 -18.31 -21.78 -11.60
CA THR A 273 -18.41 -22.54 -12.85
C THR A 273 -19.86 -22.52 -13.32
N PRO A 274 -20.18 -22.12 -14.57
CA PRO A 274 -21.45 -22.46 -15.17
C PRO A 274 -21.41 -23.97 -15.46
N SER A 275 -22.37 -24.69 -14.89
CA SER A 275 -22.64 -26.08 -15.24
C SER A 275 -23.25 -26.13 -16.64
N LEU A 276 -22.66 -26.99 -17.49
CA LEU A 276 -23.16 -27.63 -18.72
C LEU A 276 -24.14 -26.84 -19.62
#